data_AF-F4G9D5-F1
#
_entry.id   AF-F4G9D5-F1
#
_cell.length_a   1.000
_cell.length_b   1.000
_cell.length_c   1.000
_cell.angle_alpha   90.00
_cell.angle_beta   90.00
_cell.angle_gamma   90.00
#
_symmetry.space_group_name_H-M   'P 1'
#
loop_
_entity.id
_entity.type
_entity.pdbx_description
1 polymer ?
#
loop_
_entity_poly.entity_id
_entity_poly.type
_entity_poly.pdbx_seq_one_letter_code
_entity_poly.pdbx_strand_id
1 'polypeptide(L)'
;MLNIFSLANGRLVQEEIESLEELARFQPIWVDLESPTLEEKRWIKQHYGLSIPEDAMDEDIEESARFYEEDNGELHIRSDFLVDDDEEPRSVRVAFILNQHNTGLKSCGVLFSIHDEDIPVFRLLRMRARRAPGLIEDAKEVLLSLFDTDVEYSADTLEGIYDDLKKVSTQVLEGHVTDDHAQRVLADIAWQEDLNGRIRRNMLDTRRAVSFMMRSKMLNAEQFEDARQILRDIESLDSHTQFLFDKINFLMDATVGFLNINQNKIIKIFSVASVALLPPTLIASVYGMNFRAMPELEWEHGYIYAIALMIASAVVPMLYFRKRGWLK
;
A
#
# COMPACT_ATOMS: atom_id res chain seq x y z
N MET A 1 -7.31 23.45 -13.84
CA MET A 1 -8.74 23.75 -13.76
C MET A 1 -9.04 24.35 -12.40
N LEU A 2 -9.59 25.56 -12.41
CA LEU A 2 -9.99 26.29 -11.22
C LEU A 2 -11.48 26.08 -10.95
N ASN A 3 -11.79 25.42 -9.83
CA ASN A 3 -13.15 25.19 -9.37
C ASN A 3 -13.41 26.05 -8.14
N ILE A 4 -14.57 26.70 -8.07
CA ILE A 4 -14.97 27.43 -6.86
C ILE A 4 -16.23 26.82 -6.26
N PHE A 5 -16.30 26.89 -4.93
CA PHE A 5 -17.40 26.32 -4.17
C PHE A 5 -18.00 27.36 -3.23
N SER A 6 -19.28 27.66 -3.45
CA SER A 6 -20.05 28.60 -2.65
C SER A 6 -21.16 27.89 -1.89
N LEU A 7 -21.57 28.45 -0.77
CA LEU A 7 -22.72 27.94 -0.01
C LEU A 7 -24.02 28.54 -0.55
N ALA A 8 -24.92 27.66 -1.02
CA ALA A 8 -26.27 28.02 -1.40
C ALA A 8 -27.28 27.10 -0.72
N ASN A 9 -28.16 27.68 0.11
CA ASN A 9 -29.16 26.94 0.90
C ASN A 9 -28.55 25.81 1.76
N GLY A 10 -27.40 26.07 2.38
CA GLY A 10 -26.68 25.10 3.21
C GLY A 10 -26.04 23.95 2.43
N ARG A 11 -25.89 24.08 1.11
CA ARG A 11 -25.21 23.10 0.26
C ARG A 11 -24.01 23.73 -0.43
N LEU A 12 -23.00 22.90 -0.64
CA LEU A 12 -21.84 23.26 -1.43
C LEU A 12 -22.19 23.16 -2.93
N VAL A 13 -22.12 24.28 -3.63
CA VAL A 13 -22.37 24.37 -5.07
C VAL A 13 -21.06 24.69 -5.78
N GLN A 14 -20.72 23.84 -6.76
CA GLN A 14 -19.56 24.02 -7.63
C GLN A 14 -19.94 24.96 -8.78
N GLU A 15 -19.07 25.92 -9.05
CA GLU A 15 -19.11 26.77 -10.23
C GLU A 15 -17.74 26.66 -10.92
N GLU A 16 -17.74 26.42 -12.23
CA GLU A 16 -16.53 26.44 -13.05
C GLU A 16 -16.26 27.88 -13.48
N ILE A 17 -14.99 28.29 -13.43
CA ILE A 17 -14.58 29.66 -13.71
C ILE A 17 -13.64 29.68 -14.92
N GLU A 18 -14.04 30.42 -15.96
CA GLU A 18 -13.26 30.56 -17.18
C GLU A 18 -12.55 31.93 -17.25
N SER A 19 -12.88 32.87 -16.35
CA SER A 19 -12.30 34.21 -16.36
C SER A 19 -12.18 34.86 -14.97
N LEU A 20 -11.25 35.81 -14.85
CA LEU A 20 -11.07 36.65 -13.65
C LEU A 20 -12.33 37.45 -13.29
N GLU A 21 -13.12 37.85 -14.29
CA GLU A 21 -14.35 38.62 -14.09
C GLU A 21 -15.46 37.77 -13.47
N GLU A 22 -15.54 36.49 -13.83
CA GLU A 22 -16.42 35.51 -13.19
C GLU A 22 -15.99 35.22 -11.76
N LEU A 23 -14.68 35.01 -11.53
CA LEU A 23 -14.12 34.81 -10.19
C LEU A 23 -14.55 35.91 -9.22
N ALA A 24 -14.61 37.15 -9.71
CA ALA A 24 -14.98 38.31 -8.90
C ALA A 24 -16.46 38.42 -8.52
N ARG A 25 -17.34 37.62 -9.14
CA ARG A 25 -18.79 37.65 -8.88
C ARG A 25 -19.21 36.79 -7.69
N PHE A 26 -18.36 35.85 -7.28
CA PHE A 26 -18.68 34.87 -6.26
C PHE A 26 -17.92 35.15 -4.96
N GLN A 27 -18.50 34.67 -3.84
CA GLN A 27 -17.83 34.62 -2.55
C GLN A 27 -17.72 33.15 -2.11
N PRO A 28 -16.74 32.41 -2.65
CA PRO A 28 -16.58 31.00 -2.33
C PRO A 28 -16.05 30.84 -0.90
N ILE A 29 -16.35 29.69 -0.30
CA ILE A 29 -15.71 29.23 0.94
C ILE A 29 -14.53 28.30 0.65
N TRP A 30 -14.48 27.74 -0.56
CA TRP A 30 -13.42 26.84 -1.00
C TRP A 30 -13.13 27.05 -2.49
N VAL A 31 -11.85 27.15 -2.83
CA VAL A 31 -11.32 27.23 -4.18
C VAL A 31 -10.37 26.05 -4.37
N ASP A 32 -10.67 25.20 -5.35
CA ASP A 32 -9.89 24.01 -5.66
C ASP A 32 -9.14 24.19 -6.97
N LEU A 33 -7.83 24.06 -6.92
CA LEU A 33 -6.91 24.24 -8.03
C LEU A 33 -6.29 22.89 -8.41
N GLU A 34 -6.86 22.26 -9.43
CA GLU A 34 -6.35 21.02 -10.03
C GLU A 34 -5.42 21.35 -11.19
N SER A 35 -4.14 20.97 -11.11
CA SER A 35 -3.07 21.27 -12.08
C SER A 35 -3.14 22.73 -12.59
N PRO A 36 -3.11 23.75 -11.71
CA PRO A 36 -3.42 25.12 -12.10
C PRO A 36 -2.38 25.72 -13.04
N THR A 37 -2.87 26.31 -14.12
CA THR A 37 -2.07 27.06 -15.09
C THR A 37 -1.45 28.30 -14.46
N LEU A 38 -0.38 28.81 -15.08
CA LEU A 38 0.24 30.08 -14.66
C LEU A 38 -0.75 31.25 -14.69
N GLU A 39 -1.76 31.20 -15.55
CA GLU A 39 -2.79 32.22 -15.66
C GLU A 39 -3.77 32.15 -14.48
N GLU A 40 -4.29 30.96 -14.15
CA GLU A 40 -5.14 30.72 -12.98
C GLU A 40 -4.42 31.13 -11.67
N LYS A 41 -3.14 30.79 -11.52
CA LYS A 41 -2.32 31.24 -10.37
C LYS A 41 -2.22 32.77 -10.28
N ARG A 42 -2.11 33.47 -11.42
CA ARG A 42 -2.12 34.94 -11.46
C ARG A 42 -3.49 35.50 -11.07
N TRP A 43 -4.59 34.86 -11.48
CA TRP A 43 -5.93 35.29 -11.08
C TRP A 43 -6.12 35.21 -9.57
N ILE A 44 -5.66 34.11 -8.94
CA ILE A 44 -5.69 33.98 -7.47
C ILE A 44 -4.91 35.11 -6.81
N LYS A 45 -3.68 35.36 -7.26
CA LYS A 45 -2.84 36.42 -6.71
C LYS A 45 -3.44 37.81 -6.88
N GLN A 46 -4.01 38.11 -8.04
CA GLN A 46 -4.60 39.41 -8.33
C GLN A 46 -5.93 39.65 -7.60
N HIS A 47 -6.78 38.61 -7.50
CA HIS A 47 -8.10 38.74 -6.89
C HIS A 47 -8.07 38.62 -5.37
N TYR A 48 -7.42 37.57 -4.87
CA TYR A 48 -7.40 37.21 -3.45
C TYR A 48 -6.21 37.79 -2.70
N GLY A 49 -5.15 38.21 -3.41
CA GLY A 49 -3.90 38.67 -2.80
C GLY A 49 -3.05 37.52 -2.25
N LEU A 50 -3.41 36.28 -2.54
CA LEU A 50 -2.76 35.07 -2.05
C LEU A 50 -1.68 34.60 -3.03
N SER A 51 -0.49 34.30 -2.51
CA SER A 51 0.62 33.77 -3.32
C SER A 51 0.78 32.28 -3.03
N ILE A 52 0.59 31.45 -4.05
CA ILE A 52 0.84 30.00 -3.94
C ILE A 52 2.35 29.79 -3.96
N PRO A 53 2.94 29.13 -2.95
CA PRO A 53 4.38 28.83 -2.92
C PRO A 53 4.81 27.99 -4.13
N GLU A 54 6.01 28.23 -4.66
CA GLU A 54 6.53 27.46 -5.81
C GLU A 54 6.82 26.00 -5.44
N ASP A 55 7.21 25.76 -4.19
CA ASP A 55 7.51 24.47 -3.57
C ASP A 55 6.27 23.75 -3.02
N ALA A 56 5.06 24.26 -3.30
CA ALA A 56 3.83 23.74 -2.70
C ALA A 56 3.64 22.23 -2.93
N MET A 57 4.11 21.73 -4.09
CA MET A 57 4.02 20.32 -4.51
C MET A 57 5.32 19.53 -4.27
N ASP A 58 6.35 20.12 -3.67
CA ASP A 58 7.62 19.42 -3.45
C ASP A 58 7.43 18.20 -2.53
N GLU A 59 8.05 17.07 -2.88
CA GLU A 59 7.96 15.85 -2.08
C GLU A 59 8.93 15.87 -0.88
N ASP A 60 10.12 16.46 -1.08
CA ASP A 60 11.22 16.55 -0.11
C ASP A 60 11.12 17.80 0.78
N ILE A 61 10.13 17.82 1.67
CA ILE A 61 9.93 18.92 2.62
C ILE A 61 10.10 18.41 4.05
N GLU A 62 10.83 19.18 4.87
CA GLU A 62 10.93 18.94 6.31
C GLU A 62 9.55 18.97 6.99
N GLU A 63 9.34 18.16 8.04
CA GLU A 63 8.05 18.06 8.74
C GLU A 63 7.55 19.42 9.29
N SER A 64 8.48 20.30 9.70
CA SER A 64 8.20 21.67 10.15
C SER A 64 7.68 22.59 9.04
N ALA A 65 8.01 22.30 7.78
CA ALA A 65 7.57 23.06 6.62
C ALA A 65 6.27 22.51 5.99
N ARG A 66 5.74 21.38 6.49
CA ARG A 66 4.42 20.89 6.11
C ARG A 66 3.27 21.64 6.78
N PHE A 67 3.47 22.14 8.00
CA PHE A 67 2.44 22.76 8.81
C PHE A 67 2.96 24.03 9.48
N TYR A 68 2.58 25.20 8.95
CA TYR A 68 3.03 26.47 9.50
C TYR A 68 1.98 27.57 9.31
N GLU A 69 2.14 28.63 10.09
CA GLU A 69 1.38 29.87 9.95
C GLU A 69 2.37 30.97 9.56
N GLU A 70 2.07 31.71 8.49
CA GLU A 70 2.87 32.85 8.06
C GLU A 70 2.56 34.10 8.90
N ASP A 71 3.48 35.07 8.90
CA ASP A 71 3.31 36.36 9.60
C ASP A 71 2.06 37.13 9.14
N ASN A 72 1.57 36.85 7.93
CA ASN A 72 0.35 37.42 7.38
C ASN A 72 -0.94 36.73 7.87
N GLY A 73 -0.84 35.68 8.70
CA GLY A 73 -1.97 34.89 9.22
C GLY A 73 -2.51 33.83 8.25
N GLU A 74 -1.79 33.53 7.17
CA GLU A 74 -2.08 32.41 6.27
C GLU A 74 -1.60 31.11 6.90
N LEU A 75 -2.52 30.15 7.01
CA LEU A 75 -2.22 28.81 7.48
C LEU A 75 -1.90 27.91 6.29
N HIS A 76 -0.74 27.28 6.32
CA HIS A 76 -0.30 26.33 5.31
C HIS A 76 -0.31 24.91 5.88
N ILE A 77 -1.04 24.03 5.21
CA ILE A 77 -1.14 22.61 5.56
C ILE A 77 -0.85 21.81 4.29
N ARG A 78 0.21 21.00 4.31
CA ARG A 78 0.55 20.08 3.21
C ARG A 78 0.24 18.67 3.66
N SER A 79 -0.62 17.97 2.93
CA SER A 79 -1.05 16.62 3.32
C SER A 79 -1.18 15.66 2.15
N ASP A 80 -0.91 14.37 2.39
CA ASP A 80 -0.89 13.30 1.40
C ASP A 80 -2.23 12.52 1.41
N PHE A 81 -2.90 12.41 0.26
CA PHE A 81 -4.16 11.67 0.09
C PHE A 81 -3.96 10.39 -0.70
N LEU A 82 -4.71 9.34 -0.37
CA LEU A 82 -4.61 8.07 -1.08
C LEU A 82 -5.36 8.12 -2.42
N VAL A 83 -4.69 7.69 -3.47
CA VAL A 83 -5.33 7.29 -4.73
C VAL A 83 -5.11 5.78 -4.87
N ASP A 84 -6.17 5.03 -4.58
CA ASP A 84 -6.21 3.59 -4.77
C ASP A 84 -6.66 3.31 -6.21
N ASP A 85 -5.67 3.21 -7.10
CA ASP A 85 -5.85 2.86 -8.52
C ASP A 85 -5.45 1.38 -8.70
N ASP A 86 -6.23 0.64 -9.47
CA ASP A 86 -6.06 -0.81 -9.65
C ASP A 86 -4.67 -1.17 -10.20
N GLU A 87 -4.03 -0.25 -10.95
CA GLU A 87 -2.73 -0.46 -11.59
C GLU A 87 -1.55 0.21 -10.85
N GLU A 88 -1.76 1.34 -10.18
CA GLU A 88 -0.67 2.12 -9.56
C GLU A 88 -1.18 2.97 -8.38
N PRO A 89 -1.29 2.38 -7.16
CA PRO A 89 -1.70 3.10 -5.97
C PRO A 89 -0.59 4.08 -5.58
N ARG A 90 -1.00 5.33 -5.33
CA ARG A 90 -0.06 6.41 -5.02
C ARG A 90 -0.65 7.36 -3.98
N SER A 91 0.24 8.08 -3.32
CA SER A 91 -0.16 9.18 -2.44
C SER A 91 0.00 10.48 -3.22
N VAL A 92 -1.05 11.29 -3.29
CA VAL A 92 -1.03 12.60 -3.96
C VAL A 92 -0.96 13.68 -2.91
N ARG A 93 0.05 14.55 -3.02
CA ARG A 93 0.21 15.71 -2.15
C ARG A 93 -0.82 16.78 -2.50
N VAL A 94 -1.46 17.32 -1.48
CA VAL A 94 -2.29 18.51 -1.56
C VAL A 94 -1.72 19.60 -0.66
N ALA A 95 -1.59 20.81 -1.19
CA ALA A 95 -1.30 22.00 -0.40
C ALA A 95 -2.61 22.74 -0.12
N PHE A 96 -2.87 22.99 1.16
CA PHE A 96 -3.97 23.82 1.63
C PHE A 96 -3.45 25.15 2.16
N ILE A 97 -4.13 26.22 1.78
CA ILE A 97 -3.88 27.57 2.29
C ILE A 97 -5.19 28.14 2.81
N LEU A 98 -5.20 28.58 4.07
CA LEU A 98 -6.39 29.17 4.70
C LEU A 98 -6.00 30.45 5.44
N ASN A 99 -6.52 31.59 4.97
CA ASN A 99 -6.36 32.86 5.66
C ASN A 99 -7.51 33.06 6.65
N GLN A 100 -7.20 33.25 7.94
CA GLN A 100 -8.23 33.46 8.98
C GLN A 100 -8.19 34.85 9.61
N HIS A 101 -7.07 35.56 9.51
CA HIS A 101 -6.82 36.73 10.33
C HIS A 101 -6.64 38.00 9.50
N ASN A 102 -6.17 37.88 8.26
CA ASN A 102 -5.95 39.03 7.40
C ASN A 102 -7.23 39.42 6.65
N THR A 103 -8.12 40.08 7.38
CA THR A 103 -9.39 40.64 6.89
C THR A 103 -9.25 41.68 5.78
N GLY A 104 -8.03 42.17 5.51
CA GLY A 104 -7.74 43.06 4.38
C GLY A 104 -7.65 42.34 3.04
N LEU A 105 -7.46 41.02 3.05
CA LEU A 105 -7.41 40.20 1.85
C LEU A 105 -8.76 39.52 1.60
N LYS A 106 -9.12 39.38 0.32
CA LYS A 106 -10.33 38.62 -0.05
C LYS A 106 -10.20 37.12 0.18
N SER A 107 -8.98 36.62 0.44
CA SER A 107 -8.74 35.22 0.83
C SER A 107 -9.24 34.89 2.25
N CYS A 108 -9.55 35.90 3.07
CA CYS A 108 -9.97 35.69 4.45
C CYS A 108 -11.27 34.85 4.53
N GLY A 109 -11.20 33.71 5.21
CA GLY A 109 -12.32 32.77 5.34
C GLY A 109 -12.52 31.83 4.15
N VAL A 110 -11.58 31.81 3.19
CA VAL A 110 -11.62 30.95 2.00
C VAL A 110 -10.50 29.91 2.10
N LEU A 111 -10.84 28.63 1.93
CA LEU A 111 -9.86 27.55 1.78
C LEU A 111 -9.39 27.48 0.32
N PHE A 112 -8.09 27.36 0.11
CA PHE A 112 -7.49 27.05 -1.18
C PHE A 112 -6.87 25.67 -1.11
N SER A 113 -7.21 24.77 -2.03
CA SER A 113 -6.51 23.49 -2.24
C SER A 113 -5.78 23.52 -3.57
N ILE A 114 -4.55 23.01 -3.59
CA ILE A 114 -3.70 22.92 -4.78
C ILE A 114 -3.20 21.48 -4.87
N HIS A 115 -3.37 20.85 -6.03
CA HIS A 115 -2.92 19.50 -6.33
C HIS A 115 -2.77 19.31 -7.84
N ASP A 116 -2.08 18.24 -8.25
CA ASP A 116 -1.73 18.00 -9.66
C ASP A 116 -2.64 16.99 -10.36
N GLU A 117 -3.56 16.30 -9.66
CA GLU A 117 -4.38 15.20 -10.19
C GLU A 117 -5.76 15.11 -9.49
N ASP A 118 -6.80 14.54 -10.14
CA ASP A 118 -8.11 14.31 -9.51
C ASP A 118 -8.01 13.29 -8.36
N ILE A 119 -8.47 13.70 -7.18
CA ILE A 119 -8.38 12.90 -5.95
C ILE A 119 -9.77 12.32 -5.61
N PRO A 120 -9.91 10.99 -5.43
CA PRO A 120 -11.20 10.36 -5.11
C PRO A 120 -11.90 10.96 -3.89
N VAL A 121 -11.14 11.28 -2.84
CA VAL A 121 -11.64 11.92 -1.61
C VAL A 121 -12.35 13.25 -1.90
N PHE A 122 -11.79 14.08 -2.78
CA PHE A 122 -12.38 15.37 -3.17
C PHE A 122 -13.70 15.17 -3.90
N ARG A 123 -13.74 14.19 -4.82
CA ARG A 123 -14.96 13.80 -5.54
C ARG A 123 -16.04 13.27 -4.57
N LEU A 124 -15.66 12.44 -3.60
CA LEU A 124 -16.56 11.90 -2.58
C LEU A 124 -17.16 13.02 -1.72
N LEU A 125 -16.34 13.96 -1.23
CA LEU A 125 -16.82 15.11 -0.46
C LEU A 125 -17.80 15.95 -1.28
N ARG A 126 -17.46 16.29 -2.53
CA ARG A 126 -18.33 17.04 -3.44
C ARG A 126 -19.70 16.36 -3.61
N MET A 127 -19.73 15.03 -3.74
CA MET A 127 -20.99 14.28 -3.85
C MET A 127 -21.81 14.31 -2.54
N ARG A 128 -21.17 14.19 -1.38
CA ARG A 128 -21.84 14.23 -0.07
C ARG A 128 -22.41 15.61 0.25
N ALA A 129 -21.61 16.67 0.07
CA ALA A 129 -21.98 18.04 0.36
C ALA A 129 -23.14 18.57 -0.51
N ARG A 130 -23.34 18.00 -1.70
CA ARG A 130 -24.52 18.27 -2.55
C ARG A 130 -25.80 17.63 -2.02
N ARG A 131 -25.70 16.50 -1.32
CA ARG A 131 -26.83 15.68 -0.85
C ARG A 131 -27.26 16.01 0.58
N ALA A 132 -26.32 16.39 1.44
CA ALA A 132 -26.55 16.69 2.85
C ALA A 132 -26.46 18.21 3.14
N PRO A 133 -27.61 18.91 3.25
CA PRO A 133 -27.60 20.31 3.68
C PRO A 133 -27.07 20.43 5.11
N GLY A 134 -26.26 21.45 5.38
CA GLY A 134 -25.67 21.70 6.70
C GLY A 134 -24.47 20.82 7.04
N LEU A 135 -23.95 20.04 6.08
CA LEU A 135 -22.70 19.30 6.27
C LEU A 135 -21.47 20.23 6.32
N ILE A 136 -21.53 21.33 5.56
CA ILE A 136 -20.44 22.30 5.44
C ILE A 136 -21.05 23.69 5.60
N GLU A 137 -20.55 24.43 6.59
CA GLU A 137 -20.92 25.80 6.92
C GLU A 137 -19.75 26.77 6.75
N ASP A 138 -18.50 26.30 6.86
CA ASP A 138 -17.31 27.12 6.67
C ASP A 138 -16.13 26.39 6.02
N ALA A 139 -15.07 27.14 5.73
CA ALA A 139 -13.83 26.64 5.13
C ALA A 139 -13.10 25.59 5.99
N LYS A 140 -13.26 25.62 7.32
CA LYS A 140 -12.60 24.68 8.23
C LYS A 140 -13.31 23.34 8.22
N GLU A 141 -14.63 23.34 8.11
CA GLU A 141 -15.44 22.13 7.90
C GLU A 141 -15.17 21.47 6.57
N VAL A 142 -14.88 22.22 5.50
CA VAL A 142 -14.39 21.62 4.24
C VAL A 142 -13.12 20.82 4.51
N LEU A 143 -12.14 21.43 5.19
CA LEU A 143 -10.85 20.79 5.47
C LEU A 143 -11.00 19.58 6.40
N LEU A 144 -11.78 19.69 7.49
CA LEU A 144 -12.08 18.56 8.36
C LEU A 144 -12.81 17.44 7.63
N SER A 145 -13.79 17.77 6.79
CA SER A 145 -14.55 16.78 6.02
C SER A 145 -13.68 16.07 4.96
N LEU A 146 -12.69 16.76 4.38
CA LEU A 146 -11.69 16.12 3.51
C LEU A 146 -10.87 15.09 4.27
N PHE A 147 -10.37 15.44 5.47
CA PHE A 147 -9.61 14.52 6.30
C PHE A 147 -10.46 13.35 6.82
N ASP A 148 -11.69 13.60 7.24
CA ASP A 148 -12.65 12.54 7.62
C ASP A 148 -12.92 11.58 6.46
N THR A 149 -13.17 12.13 5.27
CA THR A 149 -13.39 11.33 4.05
C THR A 149 -12.13 10.54 3.64
N ASP A 150 -10.92 11.07 3.86
CA ASP A 150 -9.66 10.36 3.61
C ASP A 150 -9.46 9.17 4.58
N VAL A 151 -9.84 9.33 5.85
CA VAL A 151 -9.83 8.25 6.83
C VAL A 151 -10.83 7.15 6.46
N GLU A 152 -12.06 7.53 6.08
CA GLU A 152 -13.06 6.56 5.61
C GLU A 152 -12.62 5.83 4.33
N TYR A 153 -12.09 6.57 3.34
CA TYR A 153 -11.57 5.99 2.11
C TYR A 153 -10.43 5.00 2.36
N SER A 154 -9.55 5.33 3.31
CA SER A 154 -8.48 4.45 3.76
C SER A 154 -9.01 3.21 4.47
N ALA A 155 -10.08 3.33 5.27
CA ALA A 155 -10.72 2.20 5.92
C ALA A 155 -11.32 1.22 4.90
N ASP A 156 -12.02 1.72 3.88
CA ASP A 156 -12.58 0.91 2.79
C ASP A 156 -11.46 0.18 2.03
N THR A 157 -10.34 0.87 1.77
CA THR A 157 -9.18 0.27 1.09
C THR A 157 -8.54 -0.84 1.94
N LEU A 158 -8.46 -0.67 3.26
CA LEU A 158 -7.97 -1.71 4.18
C LEU A 158 -8.86 -2.96 4.20
N GLU A 159 -10.18 -2.79 4.08
CA GLU A 159 -11.10 -3.93 3.93
C GLU A 159 -10.82 -4.70 2.63
N GLY A 160 -10.55 -3.98 1.54
CA GLY A 160 -10.09 -4.58 0.27
C GLY A 160 -8.82 -5.41 0.44
N ILE A 161 -7.80 -4.86 1.12
CA ILE A 161 -6.56 -5.60 1.43
C ILE A 161 -6.85 -6.88 2.23
N TYR A 162 -7.73 -6.80 3.23
CA TYR A 162 -8.07 -7.96 4.05
C TYR A 162 -8.66 -9.10 3.21
N ASP A 163 -9.57 -8.76 2.29
CA ASP A 163 -10.23 -9.70 1.39
C ASP A 163 -9.27 -10.31 0.36
N ASP A 164 -8.34 -9.52 -0.17
CA ASP A 164 -7.32 -10.03 -1.08
C ASP A 164 -6.34 -10.96 -0.37
N LEU A 165 -5.88 -10.61 0.83
CA LEU A 165 -5.05 -11.50 1.65
C LEU A 165 -5.78 -12.80 2.03
N LYS A 166 -7.11 -12.80 2.09
CA LYS A 166 -7.91 -14.02 2.29
C LYS A 166 -7.90 -14.93 1.05
N LYS A 167 -7.94 -14.36 -0.15
CA LYS A 167 -7.74 -15.11 -1.41
C LYS A 167 -6.35 -15.73 -1.43
N VAL A 168 -5.31 -14.94 -1.13
CA VAL A 168 -3.93 -15.42 -1.02
C VAL A 168 -3.79 -16.53 0.01
N SER A 169 -4.37 -16.37 1.20
CA SER A 169 -4.33 -17.37 2.26
C SER A 169 -4.87 -18.72 1.83
N THR A 170 -5.95 -18.72 1.03
CA THR A 170 -6.56 -19.96 0.52
C THR A 170 -5.59 -20.67 -0.44
N GLN A 171 -4.98 -19.91 -1.35
CA GLN A 171 -4.01 -20.43 -2.32
C GLN A 171 -2.77 -21.05 -1.66
N VAL A 172 -2.23 -20.39 -0.63
CA VAL A 172 -1.06 -20.90 0.11
C VAL A 172 -1.36 -22.20 0.86
N LEU A 173 -2.55 -22.29 1.48
CA LEU A 173 -2.91 -23.41 2.35
C LEU A 173 -3.39 -24.67 1.60
N GLU A 174 -3.80 -24.57 0.34
CA GLU A 174 -4.23 -25.72 -0.47
C GLU A 174 -3.08 -26.69 -0.85
N GLY A 175 -1.82 -26.36 -0.51
CA GLY A 175 -0.72 -27.33 -0.42
C GLY A 175 -0.09 -27.78 -1.74
N HIS A 176 -0.54 -27.23 -2.88
CA HIS A 176 0.04 -27.48 -4.21
C HIS A 176 0.64 -26.21 -4.83
N VAL A 177 1.49 -25.53 -4.07
CA VAL A 177 2.18 -24.33 -4.53
C VAL A 177 3.36 -24.73 -5.43
N THR A 178 3.19 -24.60 -6.75
CA THR A 178 4.30 -24.66 -7.71
C THR A 178 5.16 -23.40 -7.60
N ASP A 179 6.40 -23.44 -8.08
CA ASP A 179 7.30 -22.29 -8.03
C ASP A 179 6.69 -21.05 -8.72
N ASP A 180 6.09 -21.22 -9.90
CA ASP A 180 5.39 -20.15 -10.62
C ASP A 180 4.18 -19.60 -9.85
N HIS A 181 3.47 -20.47 -9.13
CA HIS A 181 2.33 -20.05 -8.31
C HIS A 181 2.78 -19.29 -7.07
N ALA A 182 3.85 -19.75 -6.41
CA ALA A 182 4.46 -19.05 -5.28
C ALA A 182 4.93 -17.65 -5.70
N GLN A 183 5.54 -17.51 -6.87
CA GLN A 183 6.00 -16.20 -7.35
C GLN A 183 4.84 -15.20 -7.48
N ARG A 184 3.68 -15.63 -8.00
CA ARG A 184 2.48 -14.78 -8.10
C ARG A 184 1.93 -14.44 -6.72
N VAL A 185 1.79 -15.43 -5.85
CA VAL A 185 1.36 -15.23 -4.46
C VAL A 185 2.25 -14.21 -3.74
N LEU A 186 3.57 -14.33 -3.89
CA LEU A 186 4.52 -13.41 -3.26
C LEU A 186 4.40 -11.99 -3.83
N ALA A 187 4.14 -11.85 -5.13
CA ALA A 187 3.89 -10.56 -5.76
C ALA A 187 2.58 -9.93 -5.24
N ASP A 188 1.51 -10.72 -5.12
CA ASP A 188 0.24 -10.27 -4.55
C ASP A 188 0.44 -9.83 -3.09
N ILE A 189 1.18 -10.60 -2.27
CA ILE A 189 1.50 -10.22 -0.88
C ILE A 189 2.28 -8.90 -0.84
N ALA A 190 3.27 -8.72 -1.71
CA ALA A 190 4.07 -7.49 -1.77
C ALA A 190 3.22 -6.27 -2.17
N TRP A 191 2.29 -6.45 -3.10
CA TRP A 191 1.33 -5.40 -3.47
C TRP A 191 0.47 -4.96 -2.28
N GLN A 192 -0.09 -5.92 -1.56
CA GLN A 192 -0.91 -5.65 -0.38
C GLN A 192 -0.10 -5.01 0.77
N GLU A 193 1.19 -5.34 0.87
CA GLU A 193 2.12 -4.72 1.83
C GLU A 193 2.39 -3.25 1.51
N ASP A 194 2.67 -2.92 0.25
CA ASP A 194 2.90 -1.53 -0.17
C ASP A 194 1.65 -0.68 0.04
N LEU A 195 0.47 -1.18 -0.33
CA LEU A 195 -0.81 -0.46 -0.16
C LEU A 195 -1.12 -0.22 1.33
N ASN A 196 -0.97 -1.23 2.19
CA ASN A 196 -1.13 -1.09 3.64
C ASN A 196 -0.12 -0.08 4.24
N GLY A 197 1.11 -0.08 3.72
CA GLY A 197 2.15 0.88 4.10
C GLY A 197 1.82 2.32 3.71
N ARG A 198 1.25 2.54 2.52
CA ARG A 198 0.78 3.85 2.05
C ARG A 198 -0.35 4.39 2.90
N ILE A 199 -1.36 3.55 3.19
CA ILE A 199 -2.47 3.91 4.07
C ILE A 199 -1.93 4.35 5.43
N ARG A 200 -1.04 3.58 6.04
CA ARG A 200 -0.43 3.95 7.32
C ARG A 200 0.32 5.29 7.26
N ARG A 201 1.06 5.56 6.18
CA ARG A 201 1.74 6.86 5.99
C ARG A 201 0.75 8.03 5.86
N ASN A 202 -0.30 7.88 5.05
CA ASN A 202 -1.32 8.92 4.86
C ASN A 202 -2.07 9.18 6.17
N MET A 203 -2.48 8.14 6.91
CA MET A 203 -3.13 8.30 8.23
C MET A 203 -2.25 9.03 9.24
N LEU A 204 -0.94 8.77 9.27
CA LEU A 204 -0.01 9.52 10.12
C LEU A 204 0.07 11.00 9.74
N ASP A 205 0.01 11.30 8.45
CA ASP A 205 0.03 12.65 7.92
C ASP A 205 -1.28 13.41 8.20
N THR A 206 -2.43 12.80 7.91
CA THR A 206 -3.76 13.30 8.29
C THR A 206 -3.87 13.56 9.79
N ARG A 207 -3.34 12.64 10.62
CA ARG A 207 -3.28 12.83 12.09
C ARG A 207 -2.50 14.09 12.47
N ARG A 208 -1.38 14.37 11.81
CA ARG A 208 -0.56 15.56 12.05
C ARG A 208 -1.28 16.83 11.63
N ALA A 209 -1.92 16.83 10.47
CA ALA A 209 -2.70 17.96 9.96
C ALA A 209 -3.86 18.32 10.91
N VAL A 210 -4.67 17.33 11.30
CA VAL A 210 -5.78 17.52 12.25
C VAL A 210 -5.27 17.99 13.61
N SER A 211 -4.18 17.39 14.11
CA SER A 211 -3.57 17.81 15.37
C SER A 211 -3.04 19.24 15.31
N PHE A 212 -2.52 19.68 14.17
CA PHE A 212 -2.08 21.05 13.95
C PHE A 212 -3.25 22.04 13.97
N MET A 213 -4.36 21.73 13.29
CA MET A 213 -5.60 22.52 13.35
C MET A 213 -6.13 22.66 14.78
N MET A 214 -6.05 21.61 15.59
CA MET A 214 -6.44 21.68 17.00
C MET A 214 -5.49 22.57 17.82
N ARG A 215 -4.18 22.50 17.58
CA ARG A 215 -3.18 23.30 18.30
C ARG A 215 -3.20 24.78 17.92
N SER A 216 -3.52 25.12 16.68
CA SER A 216 -3.65 26.51 16.21
C SER A 216 -4.89 27.22 16.76
N LYS A 217 -5.80 26.49 17.45
CA LYS A 217 -7.02 27.03 18.07
C LYS A 217 -7.98 27.71 17.07
N MET A 218 -7.93 27.31 15.80
CA MET A 218 -8.82 27.80 14.75
C MET A 218 -10.24 27.19 14.79
N LEU A 219 -10.39 26.04 15.47
CA LEU A 219 -11.62 25.27 15.50
C LEU A 219 -12.57 25.77 16.58
N ASN A 220 -13.87 25.80 16.28
CA ASN A 220 -14.91 26.01 17.27
C ASN A 220 -15.13 24.73 18.11
N ALA A 221 -16.05 24.75 19.09
CA ALA A 221 -16.26 23.61 19.98
C ALA A 221 -16.74 22.33 19.26
N GLU A 222 -17.61 22.46 18.26
CA GLU A 222 -18.15 21.35 17.47
C GLU A 222 -17.07 20.76 16.55
N GLN A 223 -16.42 21.62 15.76
CA GLN A 223 -15.30 21.27 14.89
C GLN A 223 -14.13 20.61 15.65
N PHE A 224 -13.93 20.98 16.92
CA PHE A 224 -12.91 20.35 17.77
C PHE A 224 -13.32 18.96 18.25
N GLU A 225 -14.60 18.67 18.45
CA GLU A 225 -15.08 17.31 18.71
C GLU A 225 -14.98 16.44 17.45
N ASP A 226 -15.31 16.98 16.27
CA ASP A 226 -15.14 16.30 14.97
C ASP A 226 -13.68 15.93 14.74
N ALA A 227 -12.76 16.87 14.94
CA ALA A 227 -11.32 16.62 14.88
C ALA A 227 -10.89 15.50 15.84
N ARG A 228 -11.45 15.42 17.06
CA ARG A 228 -11.16 14.30 17.99
C ARG A 228 -11.73 12.99 17.50
N GLN A 229 -12.87 12.99 16.82
CA GLN A 229 -13.45 11.78 16.24
C GLN A 229 -12.53 11.24 15.14
N ILE A 230 -12.11 12.09 14.20
CA ILE A 230 -11.15 11.73 13.14
C ILE A 230 -9.88 11.11 13.75
N LEU A 231 -9.31 11.71 14.81
CA LEU A 231 -8.13 11.17 15.48
C LEU A 231 -8.35 9.80 16.12
N ARG A 232 -9.55 9.54 16.68
CA ARG A 232 -9.90 8.22 17.25
C ARG A 232 -10.08 7.17 16.14
N ASP A 233 -10.67 7.56 15.02
CA ASP A 233 -10.88 6.65 13.89
C ASP A 233 -9.52 6.27 13.28
N ILE A 234 -8.60 7.23 13.14
CA ILE A 234 -7.19 6.96 12.76
C ILE A 234 -6.52 5.96 13.73
N GLU A 235 -6.70 6.12 15.05
CA GLU A 235 -6.12 5.19 16.03
C GLU A 235 -6.67 3.76 15.88
N SER A 236 -7.95 3.61 15.55
CA SER A 236 -8.54 2.31 15.23
C SER A 236 -7.92 1.71 13.96
N LEU A 237 -7.71 2.52 12.91
CA LEU A 237 -7.09 2.05 11.67
C LEU A 237 -5.62 1.68 11.85
N ASP A 238 -4.86 2.41 12.69
CA ASP A 238 -3.48 2.06 13.04
C ASP A 238 -3.39 0.61 13.58
N SER A 239 -4.33 0.22 14.44
CA SER A 239 -4.41 -1.16 14.95
C SER A 239 -4.72 -2.17 13.84
N HIS A 240 -5.58 -1.80 12.88
CA HIS A 240 -5.93 -2.66 11.76
C HIS A 240 -4.77 -2.85 10.78
N THR A 241 -4.05 -1.77 10.43
CA THR A 241 -2.86 -1.84 9.56
C THR A 241 -1.79 -2.75 10.16
N GLN A 242 -1.59 -2.71 11.49
CA GLN A 242 -0.64 -3.59 12.17
C GLN A 242 -1.06 -5.06 12.10
N PHE A 243 -2.35 -5.34 12.30
CA PHE A 243 -2.90 -6.69 12.12
C PHE A 243 -2.69 -7.22 10.69
N LEU A 244 -2.88 -6.36 9.68
CA LEU A 244 -2.63 -6.73 8.28
C LEU A 244 -1.15 -7.00 8.01
N PHE A 245 -0.21 -6.22 8.58
CA PHE A 245 1.22 -6.52 8.49
C PHE A 245 1.57 -7.88 9.09
N ASP A 246 1.00 -8.24 10.23
CA ASP A 246 1.24 -9.54 10.85
C ASP A 246 0.69 -10.68 9.97
N LYS A 247 -0.49 -10.48 9.35
CA LYS A 247 -1.07 -11.44 8.40
C LYS A 247 -0.23 -11.58 7.12
N ILE A 248 0.27 -10.48 6.57
CA ILE A 248 1.19 -10.42 5.43
C ILE A 248 2.45 -11.24 5.73
N ASN A 249 3.10 -10.99 6.87
CA ASN A 249 4.30 -11.72 7.29
C ASN A 249 4.03 -13.21 7.47
N PHE A 250 2.91 -13.57 8.10
CA PHE A 250 2.50 -14.97 8.23
C PHE A 250 2.33 -15.66 6.86
N LEU A 251 1.70 -15.00 5.89
CA LEU A 251 1.48 -15.56 4.55
C LEU A 251 2.78 -15.66 3.74
N MET A 252 3.67 -14.67 3.87
CA MET A 252 5.02 -14.69 3.30
C MET A 252 5.80 -15.91 3.82
N ASP A 253 5.87 -16.08 5.14
CA ASP A 253 6.57 -17.19 5.79
C ASP A 253 5.96 -18.55 5.45
N ALA A 254 4.63 -18.64 5.42
CA ALA A 254 3.93 -19.87 5.03
C ALA A 254 4.26 -20.26 3.58
N THR A 255 4.26 -19.30 2.66
CA THR A 255 4.59 -19.52 1.24
C THR A 255 6.01 -20.05 1.09
N VAL A 256 6.98 -19.41 1.74
CA VAL A 256 8.38 -19.88 1.76
C VAL A 256 8.50 -21.26 2.41
N GLY A 257 7.74 -21.51 3.48
CA GLY A 257 7.66 -22.82 4.14
C GLY A 257 7.20 -23.93 3.20
N PHE A 258 6.16 -23.70 2.41
CA PHE A 258 5.67 -24.67 1.42
C PHE A 258 6.66 -24.90 0.28
N LEU A 259 7.33 -23.86 -0.22
CA LEU A 259 8.41 -24.00 -1.19
C LEU A 259 9.54 -24.89 -0.66
N ASN A 260 9.96 -24.68 0.59
CA ASN A 260 10.97 -25.50 1.24
C ASN A 260 10.53 -26.96 1.40
N ILE A 261 9.25 -27.22 1.69
CA ILE A 261 8.69 -28.59 1.73
C ILE A 261 8.78 -29.26 0.35
N ASN A 262 8.40 -28.54 -0.71
CA ASN A 262 8.47 -29.05 -2.08
C ASN A 262 9.91 -29.32 -2.52
N GLN A 263 10.83 -28.39 -2.23
CA GLN A 263 12.25 -28.56 -2.51
C GLN A 263 12.83 -29.77 -1.77
N ASN A 264 12.50 -29.94 -0.48
CA ASN A 264 12.91 -31.11 0.31
C ASN A 264 12.38 -32.42 -0.27
N LYS A 265 11.17 -32.44 -0.82
CA LYS A 265 10.60 -33.61 -1.49
C LYS A 265 11.40 -33.97 -2.76
N ILE A 266 11.78 -32.97 -3.56
CA ILE A 266 12.61 -33.16 -4.76
C ILE A 266 13.98 -33.71 -4.38
N ILE A 267 14.67 -33.09 -3.41
CA ILE A 267 15.98 -33.54 -2.93
C ILE A 267 15.92 -34.98 -2.41
N LYS A 268 14.86 -35.33 -1.69
CA LYS A 268 14.65 -36.71 -1.18
C LYS A 268 14.53 -37.72 -2.31
N ILE A 269 13.83 -37.40 -3.41
CA ILE A 269 13.70 -38.28 -4.57
C ILE A 269 15.08 -38.50 -5.23
N PHE A 270 15.83 -37.43 -5.51
CA PHE A 270 17.18 -37.55 -6.09
C PHE A 270 18.15 -38.29 -5.19
N SER A 271 18.09 -38.08 -3.88
CA SER A 271 18.93 -38.79 -2.91
C SER A 271 18.65 -40.29 -2.91
N VAL A 272 17.38 -40.69 -2.91
CA VAL A 272 16.99 -42.10 -2.98
C VAL A 272 17.43 -42.72 -4.31
N ALA A 273 17.19 -42.04 -5.44
CA ALA A 273 17.61 -42.53 -6.75
C ALA A 273 19.14 -42.70 -6.83
N SER A 274 19.90 -41.75 -6.28
CA SER A 274 21.37 -41.80 -6.24
C SER A 274 21.86 -42.99 -5.41
N VAL A 275 21.32 -43.20 -4.21
CA VAL A 275 21.70 -44.34 -3.36
C VAL A 275 21.31 -45.69 -4.00
N ALA A 276 20.22 -45.74 -4.76
CA ALA A 276 19.80 -46.96 -5.47
C ALA A 276 20.69 -47.29 -6.70
N LEU A 277 21.27 -46.28 -7.37
CA LEU A 277 21.99 -46.46 -8.64
C LEU A 277 23.51 -46.37 -8.53
N LEU A 278 24.06 -45.54 -7.63
CA LEU A 278 25.50 -45.33 -7.52
C LEU A 278 26.29 -46.58 -7.09
N PRO A 279 25.87 -47.36 -6.06
CA PRO A 279 26.62 -48.56 -5.67
C PRO A 279 26.65 -49.63 -6.76
N PRO A 280 25.53 -50.01 -7.43
CA PRO A 280 25.58 -50.93 -8.56
C PRO A 280 26.50 -50.44 -9.68
N THR A 281 26.47 -49.14 -9.98
CA THR A 281 27.31 -48.54 -11.02
C THR A 281 28.79 -48.62 -10.66
N LEU A 282 29.14 -48.38 -9.39
CA LEU A 282 30.52 -48.53 -8.90
C LEU A 282 31.00 -49.98 -9.04
N ILE A 283 30.16 -50.95 -8.66
CA ILE A 283 30.47 -52.38 -8.79
C ILE A 283 30.70 -52.74 -10.26
N ALA A 284 29.78 -52.36 -11.16
CA ALA A 284 29.92 -52.57 -12.59
C ALA A 284 31.20 -51.93 -13.14
N SER A 285 31.53 -50.72 -12.66
CA SER A 285 32.73 -50.00 -13.08
C SER A 285 34.01 -50.70 -12.62
N VAL A 286 34.06 -51.23 -11.39
CA VAL A 286 35.20 -51.99 -10.85
C VAL A 286 35.45 -53.26 -11.66
N TYR A 287 34.39 -54.03 -11.93
CA TYR A 287 34.50 -55.25 -12.76
C TYR A 287 34.70 -54.95 -14.26
N GLY A 288 34.53 -53.70 -14.68
CA GLY A 288 34.86 -53.21 -16.03
C GLY A 288 36.31 -52.69 -16.19
N MET A 289 37.12 -52.71 -15.13
CA MET A 289 38.51 -52.24 -15.20
C MET A 289 39.43 -53.30 -15.84
N ASN A 290 40.39 -52.86 -16.64
CA ASN A 290 41.32 -53.75 -17.36
C ASN A 290 42.57 -54.13 -16.54
N PHE A 291 42.40 -54.60 -15.30
CA PHE A 291 43.55 -55.06 -14.49
C PHE A 291 43.91 -56.52 -14.78
N ARG A 292 45.21 -56.84 -14.71
CA ARG A 292 45.71 -58.21 -14.93
C ARG A 292 45.46 -59.17 -13.76
N ALA A 293 45.36 -58.65 -12.54
CA ALA A 293 45.17 -59.45 -11.32
C ALA A 293 43.77 -59.16 -10.75
N MET A 294 42.77 -59.90 -11.24
CA MET A 294 41.39 -59.89 -10.73
C MET A 294 40.94 -61.34 -10.53
N PRO A 295 41.27 -61.97 -9.39
CA PRO A 295 40.99 -63.39 -9.15
C PRO A 295 39.49 -63.73 -9.24
N GLU A 296 38.61 -62.75 -9.04
CA GLU A 296 37.15 -62.91 -9.11
C GLU A 296 36.64 -63.15 -10.54
N LEU A 297 37.39 -62.79 -11.58
CA LEU A 297 37.01 -63.02 -12.99
C LEU A 297 37.21 -64.47 -13.45
N GLU A 298 38.18 -65.18 -12.86
CA GLU A 298 38.45 -66.60 -13.17
C GLU A 298 37.50 -67.55 -12.40
N TRP A 299 36.68 -67.00 -11.50
CA TRP A 299 35.70 -67.77 -10.74
C TRP A 299 34.46 -68.09 -11.58
N GLU A 300 34.10 -69.36 -11.66
CA GLU A 300 32.96 -69.89 -12.45
C GLU A 300 31.61 -69.20 -12.13
N HIS A 301 31.46 -68.66 -10.91
CA HIS A 301 30.25 -67.95 -10.48
C HIS A 301 30.44 -66.42 -10.33
N GLY A 302 31.59 -65.87 -10.73
CA GLY A 302 31.93 -64.46 -10.55
C GLY A 302 30.92 -63.50 -11.19
N TYR A 303 30.42 -63.83 -12.39
CA TYR A 303 29.39 -63.02 -13.07
C TYR A 303 28.06 -62.98 -12.30
N ILE A 304 27.57 -64.14 -11.84
CA ILE A 304 26.33 -64.23 -11.05
C ILE A 304 26.51 -63.52 -9.71
N TYR A 305 27.67 -63.67 -9.08
CA TYR A 305 28.02 -63.00 -7.84
C TYR A 305 28.01 -61.46 -8.00
N ALA A 306 28.62 -60.92 -9.05
CA ALA A 306 28.62 -59.49 -9.33
C ALA A 306 27.19 -58.93 -9.52
N ILE A 307 26.32 -59.65 -10.26
CA ILE A 307 24.91 -59.27 -10.41
C ILE A 307 24.17 -59.31 -9.07
N ALA A 308 24.34 -60.39 -8.29
CA ALA A 308 23.72 -60.51 -6.98
C ALA A 308 24.17 -59.37 -6.04
N LEU A 309 25.45 -59.00 -6.09
CA LEU A 309 26.02 -57.92 -5.29
C LEU A 309 25.51 -56.55 -5.75
N MET A 310 25.35 -56.31 -7.07
CA MET A 310 24.68 -55.12 -7.61
C MET A 310 23.22 -55.03 -7.13
N ILE A 311 22.43 -56.09 -7.26
CA ILE A 311 21.03 -56.11 -6.81
C ILE A 311 20.94 -55.89 -5.30
N ALA A 312 21.76 -56.59 -4.51
CA ALA A 312 21.79 -56.44 -3.06
C ALA A 312 22.16 -55.00 -2.66
N SER A 313 23.12 -54.39 -3.34
CA SER A 313 23.56 -53.02 -3.06
C SER A 313 22.48 -51.96 -3.30
N ALA A 314 21.54 -52.19 -4.22
CA ALA A 314 20.38 -51.33 -4.43
C ALA A 314 19.22 -51.64 -3.47
N VAL A 315 18.93 -52.93 -3.25
CA VAL A 315 17.76 -53.38 -2.47
C VAL A 315 17.94 -53.11 -0.97
N VAL A 316 19.13 -53.32 -0.40
CA VAL A 316 19.37 -53.14 1.05
C VAL A 316 19.10 -51.70 1.52
N PRO A 317 19.65 -50.65 0.88
CA PRO A 317 19.32 -49.27 1.23
C PRO A 317 17.85 -48.93 0.99
N MET A 318 17.23 -49.45 -0.07
CA MET A 318 15.81 -49.20 -0.36
C MET A 318 14.89 -49.78 0.71
N LEU A 319 15.15 -50.99 1.21
CA LEU A 319 14.41 -51.58 2.33
C LEU A 319 14.60 -50.76 3.62
N TYR A 320 15.80 -50.26 3.86
CA TYR A 320 16.09 -49.37 4.98
C TYR A 320 15.29 -48.05 4.91
N PHE A 321 15.28 -47.38 3.75
CA PHE A 321 14.51 -46.15 3.54
C PHE A 321 13.00 -46.37 3.62
N ARG A 322 12.49 -47.50 3.12
CA ARG A 322 11.08 -47.87 3.26
C ARG A 322 10.69 -48.06 4.73
N LYS A 323 11.52 -48.74 5.53
CA LYS A 323 11.27 -48.93 6.97
C LYS A 323 11.30 -47.62 7.76
N ARG A 324 12.10 -46.64 7.32
CA ARG A 324 12.19 -45.29 7.91
C ARG A 324 11.04 -44.35 7.48
N GLY A 325 10.12 -44.79 6.62
CA GLY A 325 9.03 -43.95 6.09
C GLY A 325 9.51 -42.89 5.09
N TRP A 326 10.70 -43.08 4.51
CA TRP A 326 11.23 -42.14 3.54
C TRP A 326 10.60 -42.31 2.16
N LEU A 327 10.19 -43.54 1.87
CA LEU A 327 9.42 -43.95 0.72
C LEU A 327 8.06 -44.41 1.26
N LYS A 328 7.00 -43.63 1.02
CA LYS A 328 5.62 -44.08 1.23
C LYS A 328 5.17 -44.85 0.00
#